data_AF-A0A951XC74-F1
#
_entry.id   AF-A0A951XC74-F1
#
_cell.length_a   1.000
_cell.length_b   1.000
_cell.length_c   1.000
_cell.angle_alpha   90.00
_cell.angle_beta   90.00
_cell.angle_gamma   90.00
#
_symmetry.space_group_name_H-M   'P 1'
#
loop_
_entity.id
_entity.type
_entity.pdbx_description
1 polymer ?
#
loop_
_entity_poly.entity_id
_entity_poly.type
_entity_poly.pdbx_seq_one_letter_code
_entity_poly.pdbx_strand_id
1 'polypeptide(L)'
;MVCESGADKEYGYLGTEGQYKDFDLTLEFKQEANGNSGVFFHSSIEGTKIAGWQAEVAPPGSHSGGIYESYGRGWLIQPEASKDSALKMGDWNTMRVRVNKDTVDTWLNGTHMIHLVDKKIGAQTGRVALQIHSGGGIKVRWRNIWIREL
;
A
#
# COMPACT_ATOMS: atom_id res chain seq x y z
N MET A 1 -8.30 -6.76 11.53
CA MET A 1 -7.86 -5.50 12.15
C MET A 1 -8.58 -4.32 11.52
N VAL A 2 -8.79 -3.23 12.25
CA VAL A 2 -9.41 -1.99 11.75
C VAL A 2 -8.39 -0.87 11.86
N CYS A 3 -8.21 -0.11 10.78
CA CYS A 3 -7.44 1.12 10.72
C CYS A 3 -8.44 2.26 10.49
N GLU A 4 -8.70 3.06 11.52
CA GLU A 4 -9.61 4.22 11.46
C GLU A 4 -8.95 5.44 12.10
N SER A 5 -9.34 6.63 11.67
CA SER A 5 -8.79 7.88 12.22
C SER A 5 -9.01 7.95 13.73
N GLY A 6 -7.94 8.27 14.48
CA GLY A 6 -8.02 8.59 15.90
C GLY A 6 -8.70 9.94 16.16
N ALA A 7 -8.87 10.29 17.45
CA ALA A 7 -9.56 11.53 17.86
C ALA A 7 -8.97 12.79 17.22
N ASP A 8 -7.64 12.81 17.04
CA ASP A 8 -6.90 13.95 16.47
C ASP A 8 -6.92 13.99 14.93
N LYS A 9 -7.46 12.94 14.28
CA LYS A 9 -7.59 12.82 12.81
C LYS A 9 -6.27 12.99 12.03
N GLU A 10 -5.14 12.75 12.68
CA GLU A 10 -3.80 12.77 12.08
C GLU A 10 -3.45 11.45 11.38
N TYR A 11 -2.26 11.42 10.76
CA TYR A 11 -1.71 10.20 10.18
C TYR A 11 -1.39 9.16 11.25
N GLY A 12 -1.68 7.90 10.94
CA GLY A 12 -1.26 6.75 11.73
C GLY A 12 -0.65 5.67 10.85
N TYR A 13 0.26 4.89 11.40
CA TYR A 13 0.87 3.76 10.71
C TYR A 13 0.91 2.55 11.62
N LEU A 14 0.52 1.40 11.07
CA LEU A 14 0.83 0.12 11.68
C LEU A 14 1.92 -0.57 10.89
N GLY A 15 3.14 -0.54 11.42
CA GLY A 15 4.32 -1.12 10.79
C GLY A 15 4.69 -2.49 11.33
N THR A 16 5.39 -3.28 10.52
CA THR A 16 6.09 -4.48 10.96
C THR A 16 7.27 -4.11 11.87
N GLU A 17 7.62 -4.99 12.82
CA GLU A 17 8.84 -4.83 13.61
C GLU A 17 10.09 -5.07 12.75
N GLY A 18 10.03 -6.13 11.94
CA GLY A 18 11.08 -6.52 10.99
C GLY A 18 11.14 -5.63 9.74
N GLN A 19 12.28 -5.72 9.06
CA GLN A 19 12.53 -5.07 7.77
C GLN A 19 12.65 -6.14 6.69
N TYR A 20 12.18 -5.83 5.49
CA TYR A 20 12.13 -6.75 4.36
C TYR A 20 12.84 -6.13 3.16
N LYS A 21 13.64 -6.94 2.47
CA LYS A 21 14.30 -6.56 1.22
C LYS A 21 13.51 -7.10 0.04
N ASP A 22 13.65 -8.39 -0.24
CA ASP A 22 12.89 -9.09 -1.28
C ASP A 22 11.76 -9.88 -0.61
N PHE A 23 10.53 -9.67 -1.05
CA PHE A 23 9.36 -10.27 -0.41
C PHE A 23 8.16 -10.41 -1.34
N ASP A 24 7.22 -11.24 -0.92
CA ASP A 24 5.92 -11.46 -1.52
C ASP A 24 4.86 -11.31 -0.42
N LEU A 25 4.18 -10.16 -0.42
CA LEU A 25 3.16 -9.78 0.55
C LEU A 25 1.79 -9.97 -0.08
N THR A 26 0.89 -10.65 0.63
CA THR A 26 -0.54 -10.71 0.32
C THR A 26 -1.35 -10.25 1.52
N LEU A 27 -2.39 -9.47 1.28
CA LEU A 27 -3.32 -9.02 2.31
C LEU A 27 -4.71 -8.84 1.73
N GLU A 28 -5.70 -8.74 2.61
CA GLU A 28 -7.04 -8.34 2.25
C GLU A 28 -7.41 -7.01 2.90
N PHE A 29 -8.06 -6.14 2.14
CA PHE A 29 -8.55 -4.86 2.62
C PHE A 29 -10.03 -4.64 2.27
N LYS A 30 -10.74 -3.86 3.09
CA LYS A 30 -12.09 -3.39 2.83
C LYS A 30 -12.19 -1.91 3.15
N GLN A 31 -12.53 -1.10 2.15
CA GLN A 31 -12.78 0.34 2.31
C GLN A 31 -14.24 0.54 2.73
N GLU A 32 -14.46 1.01 3.96
CA GLU A 32 -15.80 1.27 4.50
C GLU A 32 -16.24 2.74 4.32
N ALA A 33 -15.29 3.61 4.00
CA ALA A 33 -15.54 5.01 3.68
C ALA A 33 -14.52 5.50 2.65
N ASN A 34 -14.87 6.56 1.92
CA ASN A 34 -13.98 7.16 0.95
C ASN A 34 -12.76 7.74 1.66
N GLY A 35 -11.60 7.17 1.39
CA GLY A 35 -10.36 7.61 2.01
C GLY A 35 -9.17 7.01 1.29
N ASN A 36 -8.10 7.79 1.25
CA ASN A 36 -6.81 7.31 0.78
C ASN A 36 -6.14 6.49 1.90
N SER A 37 -5.51 5.40 1.51
CA SER A 37 -4.74 4.52 2.37
C SER A 37 -3.68 3.86 1.50
N GLY A 38 -2.84 3.03 2.10
CA GLY A 38 -1.91 2.24 1.32
C GLY A 38 -1.10 1.27 2.14
N VAL A 39 -0.38 0.44 1.39
CA VAL A 39 0.57 -0.52 1.91
C VAL A 39 1.96 0.02 1.61
N PHE A 40 2.58 0.61 2.63
CA PHE A 40 3.97 1.04 2.55
C PHE A 40 4.92 -0.16 2.57
N PHE A 41 6.00 -0.05 1.82
CA PHE A 41 7.12 -1.00 1.81
C PHE A 41 8.44 -0.26 1.66
N HIS A 42 9.53 -0.93 2.09
CA HIS A 42 10.86 -0.33 2.20
C HIS A 42 10.80 1.03 2.91
N SER A 43 9.96 1.11 3.96
CA SER A 43 9.61 2.36 4.61
C SER A 43 10.36 2.58 5.91
N SER A 44 10.51 3.85 6.28
CA SER A 44 10.96 4.32 7.59
C SER A 44 9.88 5.21 8.21
N ILE A 45 9.68 5.08 9.53
CA ILE A 45 8.67 5.84 10.28
C ILE A 45 9.38 6.63 11.37
N GLU A 46 9.18 7.95 11.38
CA GLU A 46 9.67 8.89 12.40
C GLU A 46 8.50 9.75 12.89
N GLY A 47 7.97 9.43 14.07
CA GLY A 47 6.74 10.04 14.58
C GLY A 47 5.55 9.76 13.65
N THR A 48 4.95 10.83 13.10
CA THR A 48 3.85 10.76 12.13
C THR A 48 4.32 10.89 10.68
N LYS A 49 5.63 10.91 10.42
CA LYS A 49 6.20 10.94 9.07
C LYS A 49 6.60 9.53 8.65
N ILE A 50 6.18 9.12 7.46
CA ILE A 50 6.65 7.92 6.80
C ILE A 50 7.34 8.29 5.48
N ALA A 51 8.52 7.74 5.23
CA ALA A 51 9.20 7.81 3.94
C ALA A 51 9.31 6.41 3.36
N GLY A 52 9.18 6.27 2.04
CA GLY A 52 9.22 4.99 1.35
C GLY A 52 8.18 4.91 0.24
N TRP A 53 7.95 3.69 -0.24
CA TRP A 53 7.04 3.43 -1.34
C TRP A 53 5.73 2.87 -0.83
N GLN A 54 4.65 3.20 -1.53
CA GLN A 54 3.29 2.83 -1.19
C GLN A 54 2.65 2.15 -2.39
N ALA A 55 2.07 0.97 -2.17
CA ALA A 55 1.03 0.44 -3.05
C ALA A 55 -0.31 1.05 -2.63
N GLU A 56 -0.96 1.75 -3.56
CA GLU A 56 -2.13 2.58 -3.27
C GLU A 56 -3.37 1.76 -2.91
N VAL A 57 -4.09 2.18 -1.87
CA VAL A 57 -5.47 1.72 -1.57
C VAL A 57 -6.38 2.94 -1.52
N ALA A 58 -7.21 3.09 -2.55
CA ALA A 58 -8.06 4.26 -2.69
C ALA A 58 -9.42 3.91 -3.33
N PRO A 59 -10.41 4.82 -3.28
CA PRO A 59 -11.70 4.62 -3.95
C PRO A 59 -11.55 4.46 -5.48
N PRO A 60 -12.61 3.99 -6.17
CA PRO A 60 -12.62 3.90 -7.63
C PRO A 60 -12.17 5.19 -8.32
N GLY A 61 -11.43 5.07 -9.41
CA GLY A 61 -10.84 6.18 -10.15
C GLY A 61 -9.60 6.81 -9.50
N SER A 62 -9.17 6.30 -8.34
CA SER A 62 -8.03 6.85 -7.57
C SER A 62 -6.82 5.90 -7.54
N HIS A 63 -6.66 5.07 -8.58
CA HIS A 63 -5.41 4.36 -8.88
C HIS A 63 -4.97 3.27 -7.89
N SER A 64 -5.91 2.55 -7.26
CA SER A 64 -5.60 1.41 -6.38
C SER A 64 -4.63 0.41 -7.04
N GLY A 65 -3.58 0.02 -6.32
CA GLY A 65 -2.50 -0.82 -6.80
C GLY A 65 -1.35 -0.07 -7.50
N GLY A 66 -1.48 1.23 -7.76
CA GLY A 66 -0.40 2.09 -8.23
C GLY A 66 0.74 2.22 -7.22
N ILE A 67 1.89 2.74 -7.67
CA ILE A 67 3.07 2.93 -6.82
C ILE A 67 3.38 4.42 -6.66
N TYR A 68 3.40 4.88 -5.42
CA TYR A 68 3.73 6.24 -5.01
C TYR A 68 4.93 6.25 -4.05
N GLU A 69 5.84 7.20 -4.16
CA GLU A 69 6.97 7.38 -3.24
C GLU A 69 6.77 8.63 -2.36
N SER A 70 6.52 8.40 -1.07
CA SER A 70 6.36 9.47 -0.07
C SER A 70 7.69 10.10 0.29
N TYR A 71 7.70 11.44 0.38
CA TYR A 71 8.92 12.25 0.57
C TYR A 71 10.02 11.96 -0.47
N GLY A 72 9.63 11.51 -1.66
CA GLY A 72 10.51 11.20 -2.78
C GLY A 72 9.94 11.73 -4.08
N ARG A 73 9.84 10.85 -5.09
CA ARG A 73 9.47 11.24 -6.47
C ARG A 73 7.96 11.40 -6.69
N GLY A 74 7.11 11.08 -5.71
CA GLY A 74 5.66 11.08 -5.89
C GLY A 74 5.17 9.88 -6.69
N TRP A 75 4.18 10.06 -7.57
CA TRP A 75 3.65 8.97 -8.42
C TRP A 75 4.75 8.43 -9.33
N LEU A 76 5.12 7.16 -9.13
CA LEU A 76 6.08 6.48 -10.01
C LEU A 76 5.37 5.86 -11.20
N ILE A 77 4.22 5.23 -10.94
CA ILE A 77 3.41 4.59 -11.97
C ILE A 77 1.98 4.39 -11.46
N GLN A 78 1.00 4.70 -12.32
CA GLN A 78 -0.42 4.50 -12.09
C GLN A 78 -0.91 3.32 -12.94
N PRO A 79 -1.88 2.52 -12.48
CA PRO A 79 -2.46 1.46 -13.27
C PRO A 79 -3.29 2.06 -14.41
N GLU A 80 -3.40 1.32 -15.52
CA GLU A 80 -4.32 1.69 -16.59
C GLU A 80 -5.76 1.83 -16.07
N ALA A 81 -6.48 2.83 -16.57
CA ALA A 81 -7.85 3.12 -16.13
C ALA A 81 -8.81 1.92 -16.34
N SER A 82 -8.56 1.09 -17.36
CA SER A 82 -9.32 -0.14 -17.63
C SER A 82 -9.29 -1.13 -16.46
N LYS A 83 -8.21 -1.12 -15.66
CA LYS A 83 -8.00 -2.03 -14.52
C LYS A 83 -8.72 -1.59 -13.25
N ASP A 84 -9.28 -0.37 -13.21
CA ASP A 84 -10.01 0.14 -12.03
C ASP A 84 -11.20 -0.75 -11.65
N SER A 85 -11.81 -1.40 -12.64
CA SER A 85 -12.87 -2.40 -12.47
C SER A 85 -12.48 -3.62 -11.61
N ALA A 86 -11.18 -3.85 -11.38
CA ALA A 86 -10.71 -4.88 -10.46
C ALA A 86 -11.04 -4.56 -8.99
N LEU A 87 -11.25 -3.29 -8.63
CA LEU A 87 -11.58 -2.88 -7.27
C LEU A 87 -13.06 -3.12 -6.95
N LYS A 88 -13.33 -3.79 -5.83
CA LYS A 88 -14.68 -3.99 -5.27
C LYS A 88 -14.91 -3.03 -4.12
N MET A 89 -15.42 -1.83 -4.40
CA MET A 89 -15.68 -0.83 -3.36
C MET A 89 -16.72 -1.34 -2.35
N GLY A 90 -16.48 -1.12 -1.06
CA GLY A 90 -17.38 -1.58 0.00
C GLY A 90 -17.32 -3.08 0.31
N ASP A 91 -16.43 -3.85 -0.33
CA ASP A 91 -16.22 -5.28 -0.09
C ASP A 91 -14.73 -5.62 0.10
N TRP A 92 -14.43 -6.86 0.44
CA TRP A 92 -13.07 -7.36 0.61
C TRP A 92 -12.35 -7.51 -0.72
N ASN A 93 -11.16 -6.94 -0.79
CA ASN A 93 -10.24 -6.99 -1.92
C ASN A 93 -8.93 -7.62 -1.49
N THR A 94 -8.40 -8.53 -2.31
CA THR A 94 -7.06 -9.08 -2.10
C THR A 94 -6.05 -8.23 -2.86
N MET A 95 -5.04 -7.72 -2.16
CA MET A 95 -3.87 -7.10 -2.77
C MET A 95 -2.65 -7.99 -2.59
N ARG A 96 -1.83 -8.07 -3.63
CA ARG A 96 -0.49 -8.65 -3.56
C ARG A 96 0.53 -7.61 -3.98
N VAL A 97 1.61 -7.49 -3.21
CA VAL A 97 2.77 -6.64 -3.51
C VAL A 97 4.00 -7.55 -3.48
N ARG A 98 4.69 -7.66 -4.60
CA ARG A 98 5.91 -8.46 -4.69
C ARG A 98 7.08 -7.56 -5.06
N VAL A 99 8.10 -7.56 -4.23
CA VAL A 99 9.38 -6.90 -4.49
C VAL A 99 10.44 -8.00 -4.65
N ASN A 100 11.09 -8.03 -5.81
CA ASN A 100 12.13 -9.00 -6.12
C ASN A 100 13.26 -8.29 -6.85
N LYS A 101 14.33 -8.00 -6.13
CA LYS A 101 15.44 -7.15 -6.56
C LYS A 101 14.88 -5.79 -7.01
N ASP A 102 15.19 -5.37 -8.23
CA ASP A 102 14.74 -4.10 -8.78
C ASP A 102 13.29 -4.12 -9.27
N THR A 103 12.58 -5.26 -9.19
CA THR A 103 11.23 -5.39 -9.75
C THR A 103 10.17 -5.31 -8.67
N VAL A 104 9.16 -4.47 -8.88
CA VAL A 104 7.94 -4.40 -8.09
C VAL A 104 6.74 -4.75 -8.96
N ASP A 105 5.96 -5.70 -8.50
CA ASP A 105 4.68 -6.05 -9.10
C ASP A 105 3.56 -5.90 -8.07
N THR A 106 2.41 -5.40 -8.52
CA THR A 106 1.20 -5.36 -7.71
C THR A 106 0.04 -6.06 -8.42
N TRP A 107 -0.84 -6.68 -7.62
CA TRP A 107 -2.09 -7.27 -8.08
C TRP A 107 -3.24 -6.84 -7.19
N LEU A 108 -4.42 -6.71 -7.81
CA LEU A 108 -5.68 -6.47 -7.14
C LEU A 108 -6.70 -7.52 -7.61
N ASN A 109 -7.21 -8.33 -6.69
CA ASN A 109 -8.15 -9.42 -6.96
C ASN A 109 -7.71 -10.35 -8.12
N GLY A 110 -6.41 -10.62 -8.22
CA GLY A 110 -5.81 -11.45 -9.27
C GLY A 110 -5.46 -10.69 -10.56
N THR A 111 -5.99 -9.49 -10.78
CA THR A 111 -5.62 -8.62 -11.89
C THR A 111 -4.25 -7.99 -11.62
N HIS A 112 -3.30 -8.18 -12.53
CA HIS A 112 -1.98 -7.53 -12.44
C HIS A 112 -2.11 -6.05 -12.76
N MET A 113 -1.74 -5.21 -11.79
CA MET A 113 -1.94 -3.77 -11.84
C MET A 113 -0.71 -3.08 -12.39
N ILE A 114 0.43 -3.27 -11.73
CA ILE A 114 1.71 -2.61 -12.01
C ILE A 114 2.82 -3.65 -12.20
N HIS A 115 3.67 -3.40 -13.19
CA HIS A 115 5.03 -3.89 -13.25
C HIS A 115 5.97 -2.69 -13.33
N LEU A 116 6.92 -2.60 -12.40
CA LEU A 116 7.89 -1.51 -12.33
C LEU A 116 9.28 -2.09 -12.10
N VAL A 117 10.25 -1.69 -12.92
CA VAL A 117 11.67 -1.93 -12.66
C VAL A 117 12.31 -0.64 -12.17
N ASP A 118 12.76 -0.64 -10.92
CA ASP A 118 13.32 0.52 -10.23
C ASP A 118 14.49 0.11 -9.32
N LYS A 119 15.70 0.48 -9.72
CA LYS A 119 16.94 0.20 -8.97
C LYS A 119 17.00 0.89 -7.61
N LYS A 120 16.30 2.02 -7.45
CA LYS A 120 16.26 2.73 -6.17
C LYS A 120 15.45 1.91 -5.17
N ILE A 121 14.34 1.31 -5.60
CA ILE A 121 13.58 0.36 -4.78
C ILE A 121 14.45 -0.86 -4.44
N GLY A 122 15.05 -1.51 -5.44
CA GLY A 122 15.84 -2.73 -5.21
C GLY A 122 17.08 -2.55 -4.33
N ALA A 123 17.59 -1.32 -4.21
CA ALA A 123 18.69 -0.97 -3.33
C ALA A 123 18.28 -0.75 -1.87
N GLN A 124 16.98 -0.67 -1.56
CA GLN A 124 16.48 -0.42 -0.21
C GLN A 124 16.05 -1.67 0.54
N THR A 125 15.88 -1.50 1.84
CA THR A 125 15.29 -2.45 2.77
C THR A 125 14.57 -1.62 3.82
N GLY A 126 13.44 -2.09 4.33
CA GLY A 126 12.71 -1.33 5.32
C GLY A 126 11.44 -2.01 5.76
N ARG A 127 10.65 -1.31 6.57
CA ARG A 127 9.41 -1.86 7.12
C ARG A 127 8.30 -1.90 6.08
N VAL A 128 7.37 -2.82 6.29
CA VAL A 128 6.05 -2.75 5.67
C VAL A 128 5.12 -2.06 6.66
N ALA A 129 4.26 -1.15 6.19
CA ALA A 129 3.31 -0.47 7.05
C ALA A 129 1.95 -0.23 6.39
N LEU A 130 0.89 -0.25 7.18
CA LEU A 130 -0.45 0.10 6.74
C LEU A 130 -0.76 1.54 7.15
N GLN A 131 -1.19 2.35 6.19
CA GLN A 131 -1.51 3.76 6.43
C GLN A 131 -2.92 3.96 7.02
N ILE A 132 -3.03 4.97 7.88
CA ILE A 132 -4.25 5.70 8.19
C ILE A 132 -4.00 7.13 7.74
N HIS A 133 -4.67 7.58 6.68
CA HIS A 133 -4.50 8.94 6.18
C HIS A 133 -5.25 9.94 7.08
N SER A 134 -4.70 11.15 7.20
CA SER A 134 -5.30 12.24 7.96
C SER A 134 -6.56 12.79 7.26
N GLY A 135 -7.42 13.52 8.00
CA GLY A 135 -8.61 14.18 7.46
C GLY A 135 -9.95 13.69 8.05
N GLY A 136 -9.93 12.56 8.75
CA GLY A 136 -11.11 11.98 9.40
C GLY A 136 -12.06 11.28 8.42
N GLY A 137 -12.89 10.38 8.95
CA GLY A 137 -13.89 9.64 8.14
C GLY A 137 -13.31 8.53 7.27
N ILE A 138 -12.00 8.25 7.35
CA ILE A 138 -11.35 7.15 6.64
C ILE A 138 -11.44 5.90 7.48
N LYS A 139 -11.94 4.81 6.89
CA LYS A 139 -12.05 3.52 7.55
C LYS A 139 -11.69 2.41 6.58
N VAL A 140 -10.54 1.80 6.83
CA VAL A 140 -10.06 0.63 6.07
C VAL A 140 -9.86 -0.52 7.05
N ARG A 141 -10.44 -1.67 6.72
CA ARG A 141 -10.20 -2.91 7.45
C ARG A 141 -9.17 -3.73 6.73
N TRP A 142 -8.34 -4.44 7.50
CA TRP A 142 -7.29 -5.30 6.99
C TRP A 142 -7.39 -6.69 7.64
N ARG A 143 -7.15 -7.75 6.87
CA ARG A 143 -7.05 -9.13 7.37
C ARG A 143 -6.17 -9.98 6.45
N ASN A 144 -5.91 -11.22 6.86
CA ASN A 144 -5.19 -12.22 6.07
C ASN A 144 -3.87 -11.69 5.51
N ILE A 145 -3.09 -11.03 6.37
CA ILE A 145 -1.81 -10.42 6.02
C ILE A 145 -0.73 -11.51 6.14
N TRP A 146 -0.10 -11.83 5.02
CA TRP A 146 0.94 -12.84 4.90
C TRP A 146 2.11 -12.27 4.12
N ILE A 147 3.30 -12.30 4.71
CA ILE A 147 4.54 -11.90 4.05
C ILE A 147 5.50 -13.08 4.01
N ARG A 148 6.13 -13.28 2.86
CA ARG A 148 7.18 -14.27 2.66
C ARG A 148 8.40 -13.60 2.05
N GLU A 149 9.55 -13.73 2.69
CA GLU A 149 10.84 -13.31 2.13
C GLU A 149 11.25 -14.21 0.94
N LEU A 150 11.99 -13.65 -0.02
CA LEU A 150 12.38 -14.32 -1.27
C LEU A 150 13.87 -14.69 -1.32
#